data_AF-L7C773-F1
#
_entry.id   AF-L7C773-F1
#
_cell.length_a   1.000
_cell.length_b   1.000
_cell.length_c   1.000
_cell.angle_alpha   90.00
_cell.angle_beta   90.00
_cell.angle_gamma   90.00
#
_symmetry.space_group_name_H-M   'P 1'
#
loop_
_entity.id
_entity.type
_entity.pdbx_description
1 polymer ?
#
loop_
_entity_poly.entity_id
_entity_poly.type
_entity_poly.pdbx_seq_one_letter_code
_entity_poly.pdbx_strand_id
1 'polypeptide(L)'
;MNQADMFREYLRIADALPLSVPFHILELPLGILIADGRDQASATTMQSVASRFGQVIKTESIPSKWSERSLVIGCLLDPTREISATVDMLRAAYTQANTNHQPL
;
A
#
# COMPACT_ATOMS: atom_id res chain seq x y z
N MET A 1 14.78 -12.19 -11.76
CA MET A 1 13.42 -12.12 -11.18
C MET A 1 12.62 -11.15 -12.04
N ASN A 2 11.43 -11.53 -12.52
CA ASN A 2 10.61 -10.60 -13.30
C ASN A 2 9.95 -9.55 -12.36
N GLN A 3 9.46 -8.44 -12.91
CA GLN A 3 8.85 -7.38 -12.09
C GLN A 3 7.63 -7.86 -11.28
N ALA A 4 6.93 -8.88 -11.76
CA ALA A 4 5.76 -9.42 -11.07
C ALA A 4 6.14 -10.19 -9.80
N ASP A 5 7.14 -11.06 -9.91
CA ASP A 5 7.70 -11.80 -8.79
C ASP A 5 8.29 -10.86 -7.74
N MET A 6 8.91 -9.76 -8.19
CA MET A 6 9.52 -8.78 -7.30
C MET A 6 8.48 -7.94 -6.55
N PHE A 7 7.38 -7.53 -7.19
CA PHE A 7 6.30 -6.83 -6.51
C PHE A 7 5.65 -7.70 -5.42
N ARG A 8 5.43 -8.98 -5.73
CA ARG A 8 4.90 -9.95 -4.77
C ARG A 8 5.86 -10.15 -3.59
N GLU A 9 7.16 -10.12 -3.82
CA GLU A 9 8.15 -10.22 -2.74
C GLU A 9 8.15 -8.98 -1.84
N TYR A 10 8.05 -7.78 -2.40
CA TYR A 10 7.90 -6.56 -1.60
C TYR A 10 6.62 -6.57 -0.75
N LEU A 11 5.53 -7.14 -1.28
CA LEU A 11 4.31 -7.33 -0.50
C LEU A 11 4.50 -8.30 0.66
N ARG A 12 5.27 -9.38 0.49
CA ARG A 12 5.61 -10.30 1.59
C ARG A 12 6.48 -9.64 2.65
N ILE A 13 7.39 -8.75 2.24
CA ILE A 13 8.19 -7.97 3.17
C ILE A 13 7.28 -7.04 3.98
N ALA A 14 6.35 -6.33 3.31
CA ALA A 14 5.39 -5.47 3.99
C ALA A 14 4.47 -6.25 4.94
N ASP A 15 3.98 -7.43 4.54
CA ASP A 15 3.23 -8.32 5.43
C ASP A 15 4.06 -8.71 6.65
N ALA A 16 5.38 -8.98 6.51
CA ALA A 16 6.23 -9.36 7.64
C ALA A 16 6.58 -8.22 8.63
N LEU A 17 6.22 -6.96 8.33
CA LEU A 17 6.47 -5.82 9.22
C LEU A 17 5.52 -5.83 10.44
N PRO A 18 5.88 -5.14 11.54
CA PRO A 18 5.07 -5.13 12.76
C PRO A 18 3.64 -4.63 12.53
N LEU A 19 2.66 -5.39 13.04
CA LEU A 19 1.22 -5.13 12.95
C LEU A 19 0.74 -3.86 13.68
N SER A 20 1.61 -3.17 14.42
CA SER A 20 1.26 -1.92 15.10
C SER A 20 0.98 -0.77 14.13
N VAL A 21 1.31 -0.93 12.84
CA VAL A 21 0.97 0.02 11.78
C VAL A 21 -0.06 -0.62 10.85
N PRO A 22 -1.23 0.01 10.63
CA PRO A 22 -2.32 -0.58 9.85
C PRO A 22 -2.05 -0.68 8.34
N PHE A 23 -1.04 0.02 7.85
CA PHE A 23 -0.60 0.02 6.45
C PHE A 23 0.87 0.43 6.34
N HIS A 24 1.52 0.06 5.24
CA HIS A 24 2.91 0.40 4.95
C HIS A 24 3.01 1.19 3.66
N ILE A 25 3.80 2.27 3.68
CA ILE A 25 4.17 3.05 2.49
C ILE A 25 5.69 3.06 2.40
N LEU A 26 6.22 2.35 1.41
CA LEU A 26 7.65 2.08 1.23
C LEU A 26 8.15 2.65 -0.10
N GLU A 27 9.29 3.32 -0.04
CA GLU A 27 10.07 3.70 -1.21
C GLU A 27 10.81 2.46 -1.76
N LEU A 28 10.69 2.24 -3.06
CA LEU A 28 11.32 1.15 -3.79
C LEU A 28 12.07 1.70 -5.00
N PRO A 29 13.09 1.00 -5.51
CA PRO A 29 13.75 1.37 -6.77
C PRO A 29 12.81 1.45 -7.97
N LEU A 30 11.63 0.80 -7.90
CA LEU A 30 10.61 0.78 -8.95
C LEU A 30 9.46 1.78 -8.74
N GLY A 31 9.47 2.56 -7.66
CA GLY A 31 8.38 3.47 -7.30
C GLY A 31 7.98 3.34 -5.84
N ILE A 32 6.69 3.46 -5.54
CA ILE A 32 6.18 3.44 -4.16
C ILE A 32 5.26 2.24 -3.98
N LEU A 33 5.53 1.43 -2.96
CA LEU A 33 4.59 0.42 -2.49
C LEU A 33 3.68 1.03 -1.44
N ILE A 34 2.37 0.86 -1.62
CA ILE A 34 1.40 1.03 -0.54
C ILE A 34 0.79 -0.34 -0.27
N ALA A 35 0.82 -0.81 0.96
CA ALA A 35 0.33 -2.12 1.38
C ALA A 35 -0.59 -1.98 2.59
N ASP A 36 -1.74 -2.64 2.56
CA ASP A 36 -2.76 -2.61 3.62
C ASP A 36 -3.33 -4.01 3.86
N GLY A 37 -3.39 -4.42 5.14
CA GLY A 37 -3.85 -5.75 5.56
C GLY A 37 -5.19 -5.77 6.29
N ARG A 38 -5.96 -4.67 6.30
CA ARG A 38 -7.17 -4.53 7.12
C ARG A 38 -8.41 -5.16 6.48
N ASP A 39 -8.79 -4.72 5.27
CA ASP A 39 -9.95 -5.24 4.53
C ASP A 39 -9.95 -4.82 3.04
N GLN A 40 -10.96 -5.26 2.28
CA GLN A 40 -11.12 -4.88 0.86
C GLN A 40 -11.57 -3.43 0.66
N ALA A 41 -12.21 -2.81 1.66
CA ALA A 41 -12.64 -1.42 1.57
C ALA A 41 -11.41 -0.48 1.64
N SER A 42 -10.43 -0.80 2.50
CA SER A 42 -9.16 -0.08 2.60
C SER A 42 -8.37 -0.11 1.29
N ALA A 43 -8.49 -1.17 0.49
CA ALA A 43 -7.88 -1.28 -0.84
C ALA A 43 -8.47 -0.33 -1.88
N THR A 44 -9.79 -0.13 -1.86
CA THR A 44 -10.45 0.83 -2.77
C THR A 44 -10.04 2.25 -2.41
N THR A 45 -10.00 2.57 -1.12
CA THR A 45 -9.48 3.85 -0.60
C THR A 45 -8.00 4.03 -0.98
N MET A 46 -7.19 2.97 -0.88
CA MET A 46 -5.76 3.00 -1.21
C MET A 46 -5.52 3.38 -2.66
N GLN A 47 -6.18 2.72 -3.61
CA GLN A 47 -6.02 3.01 -5.04
C GLN A 47 -6.53 4.42 -5.37
N SER A 48 -7.64 4.83 -4.77
CA SER A 48 -8.22 6.16 -4.98
C SER A 48 -7.31 7.27 -4.48
N VAL A 49 -6.68 7.09 -3.31
CA VAL A 49 -5.69 8.01 -2.76
C VAL A 49 -4.42 7.99 -3.63
N ALA A 50 -3.87 6.81 -3.94
CA ALA A 50 -2.64 6.65 -4.70
C ALA A 50 -2.71 7.33 -6.08
N SER A 51 -3.84 7.18 -6.78
CA SER A 51 -4.06 7.76 -8.11
C SER A 51 -4.01 9.30 -8.14
N ARG A 52 -4.10 9.97 -6.98
CA ARG A 52 -3.93 11.44 -6.88
C ARG A 52 -2.47 11.88 -6.90
N PHE A 53 -1.54 10.95 -6.72
CA PHE A 53 -0.10 11.23 -6.57
C PHE A 53 0.75 10.62 -7.68
N GLY A 54 0.17 9.77 -8.52
CA GLY A 54 0.88 9.10 -9.60
C GLY A 54 0.01 8.10 -10.36
N GLN A 55 0.65 7.34 -11.23
CA GLN A 55 0.00 6.26 -11.96
C GLN A 55 0.11 4.96 -11.16
N VAL A 56 -1.03 4.34 -10.85
CA VAL A 56 -1.03 2.98 -10.28
C VAL A 56 -0.61 2.02 -11.40
N ILE A 57 0.62 1.51 -11.29
CA ILE A 57 1.21 0.59 -12.27
C ILE A 57 0.67 -0.82 -12.08
N LYS A 58 0.47 -1.21 -10.82
CA LYS A 58 0.08 -2.56 -10.48
C LYS A 58 -0.65 -2.63 -9.16
N THR A 59 -1.59 -3.56 -9.06
CA THR A 59 -2.21 -3.99 -7.80
C THR A 59 -2.11 -5.49 -7.66
N GLU A 60 -1.85 -5.98 -6.44
CA GLU A 60 -1.88 -7.41 -6.12
C GLU A 60 -2.42 -7.61 -4.70
N SER A 61 -2.80 -8.85 -4.42
CA SER A 61 -3.05 -9.31 -3.06
C SER A 61 -2.30 -10.60 -2.80
N ILE A 62 -1.86 -10.79 -1.56
CA ILE A 62 -1.27 -12.02 -1.07
C ILE A 62 -1.98 -12.47 0.21
N PRO A 63 -2.02 -13.78 0.52
CA PRO A 63 -2.42 -14.24 1.84
C PRO A 63 -1.51 -13.64 2.92
N SER A 64 -2.09 -13.10 3.98
CA SER A 64 -1.32 -12.62 5.13
C SER A 64 -0.81 -13.79 5.96
N LYS A 65 0.43 -13.70 6.45
CA LYS A 65 0.98 -14.66 7.42
C LYS A 65 0.44 -14.47 8.84
N TRP A 66 -0.19 -13.32 9.11
CA TRP A 66 -0.67 -12.96 10.44
C TRP A 66 -2.15 -13.26 10.67
N SER A 67 -2.90 -13.53 9.60
CA SER A 67 -4.30 -13.92 9.69
C SER A 67 -4.65 -14.85 8.53
N GLU A 68 -5.07 -16.06 8.87
CA GLU A 68 -5.47 -17.11 7.91
C GLU A 68 -6.66 -16.70 7.03
N ARG A 69 -7.36 -15.62 7.40
CA ARG A 69 -8.53 -15.10 6.68
C ARG A 69 -8.32 -13.71 6.07
N SER A 70 -7.13 -13.12 6.20
CA SER A 70 -6.87 -11.79 5.62
C SER A 70 -5.93 -11.84 4.43
N LEU A 71 -6.15 -10.90 3.52
CA LEU A 71 -5.27 -10.60 2.41
C LEU A 71 -4.53 -9.31 2.72
N VAL A 72 -3.25 -9.27 2.39
CA VAL A 72 -2.53 -8.00 2.25
C VAL A 72 -2.66 -7.55 0.81
N ILE A 73 -3.16 -6.35 0.61
CA ILE A 73 -3.39 -5.76 -0.71
C ILE A 73 -2.35 -4.67 -0.91
N GLY A 74 -1.69 -4.73 -2.06
CA GLY A 74 -0.64 -3.79 -2.45
C GLY A 74 -0.97 -3.04 -3.72
N CYS A 75 -0.54 -1.78 -3.80
CA CYS A 75 -0.39 -1.09 -5.07
C CYS A 75 1.04 -0.55 -5.26
N LEU A 76 1.57 -0.73 -6.47
CA LEU A 76 2.77 -0.08 -6.95
C LEU A 76 2.38 1.21 -7.68
N LEU A 77 2.93 2.32 -7.21
CA LEU A 77 2.70 3.65 -7.74
C LEU A 77 3.97 4.17 -8.41
N ASP A 78 3.84 4.64 -9.64
CA ASP A 78 4.83 5.49 -10.30
C ASP A 78 4.49 6.96 -10.00
N PRO A 79 5.28 7.65 -9.14
CA PRO A 79 4.93 8.98 -8.67
C PRO A 79 5.16 10.05 -9.74
N THR A 80 4.31 11.08 -9.73
CA THR A 80 4.46 12.26 -10.62
C THR A 80 5.54 13.25 -10.17
N ARG A 81 6.12 13.01 -8.99
CA ARG A 81 7.08 13.88 -8.30
C ARG A 81 8.18 13.02 -7.68
N GLU A 82 9.12 13.68 -7.01
CA GLU A 82 10.13 13.00 -6.21
C GLU A 82 9.50 11.96 -5.27
N ILE A 83 10.11 10.78 -5.18
CA ILE A 83 9.57 9.63 -4.45
C ILE A 83 9.41 9.98 -2.97
N SER A 84 10.44 10.53 -2.34
CA SER A 84 10.45 10.81 -0.89
C SER A 84 9.31 11.74 -0.46
N ALA A 85 9.15 12.87 -1.17
CA ALA A 85 8.06 13.82 -0.94
C ALA A 85 6.69 13.18 -1.18
N THR A 86 6.57 12.32 -2.18
CA THR A 86 5.32 11.62 -2.48
C THR A 86 4.95 10.62 -1.39
N VAL A 87 5.92 9.91 -0.81
CA VAL A 87 5.71 8.98 0.32
C VAL A 87 5.11 9.72 1.52
N ASP A 88 5.66 10.88 1.89
CA ASP A 88 5.16 11.63 3.04
C ASP A 88 3.75 12.19 2.80
N MET A 89 3.47 12.69 1.59
CA MET A 89 2.13 13.13 1.20
C MET A 89 1.12 11.97 1.20
N LEU A 90 1.51 10.79 0.72
CA LEU A 90 0.68 9.59 0.73
C LEU A 90 0.37 9.15 2.15
N ARG A 91 1.36 9.15 3.06
CA ARG A 91 1.15 8.79 4.48
C ARG A 91 0.11 9.71 5.11
N ALA A 92 0.23 11.02 4.90
CA ALA A 92 -0.72 11.99 5.43
C ALA A 92 -2.13 11.78 4.85
N ALA A 93 -2.25 11.68 3.52
CA ALA A 93 -3.54 11.54 2.83
C ALA A 93 -4.24 10.22 3.17
N TYR A 94 -3.51 9.12 3.23
CA TYR A 94 -4.06 7.81 3.53
C TYR A 94 -4.46 7.67 5.01
N THR A 95 -3.69 8.28 5.92
CA THR A 95 -4.09 8.38 7.33
C THR A 95 -5.42 9.11 7.45
N GLN A 96 -5.53 10.31 6.86
CA GLN A 96 -6.77 11.11 6.90
C GLN A 96 -7.96 10.36 6.31
N ALA A 97 -7.78 9.70 5.17
CA ALA A 97 -8.85 8.94 4.53
C ALA A 97 -9.37 7.83 5.45
N ASN A 98 -8.49 7.14 6.18
CA ASN A 98 -8.89 6.05 7.06
C ASN A 98 -9.44 6.52 8.41
N THR A 99 -9.04 7.69 8.91
CA THR A 99 -9.63 8.28 10.13
C THR A 99 -11.07 8.77 9.88
N ASN A 100 -11.35 9.32 8.70
CA ASN A 100 -12.68 9.84 8.35
C ASN A 100 -13.72 8.74 8.03
N HIS A 101 -13.30 7.47 7.92
CA HIS A 101 -14.20 6.33 7.67
C HIS A 101 -14.60 5.57 8.94
N GLN A 102 -14.20 6.01 10.14
CA GLN A 102 -14.76 5.45 11.38
C GLN A 102 -16.18 6.02 11.61
N PRO A 103 -17.23 5.18 11.69
CA PRO A 103 -18.50 5.64 12.23
C PRO A 103 -18.27 5.98 13.71
N LEU A 104 -18.79 7.14 14.13
CA LEU A 104 -18.93 7.50 15.55
C LEU A 104 -19.75 6.45 16.30
#